data_AF-A0A8T5BJ78-F1
#
_entry.id   AF-A0A8T5BJ78-F1
#
_cell.length_a   1.000
_cell.length_b   1.000
_cell.length_c   1.000
_cell.angle_alpha   90.00
_cell.angle_beta   90.00
_cell.angle_gamma   90.00
#
_symmetry.space_group_name_H-M   'P 1'
#
loop_
_entity.id
_entity.type
_entity.pdbx_description
1 polymer ?
#
loop_
_entity_poly.entity_id
_entity_poly.type
_entity_poly.pdbx_seq_one_letter_code
_entity_poly.pdbx_strand_id
1 'polypeptide(L)'
;MQDVLLDRDLAMLGDAYVNFVYSLALSEKQHKPVGRKLKSSVLAMAVRNSGLRSLLPSRTDRHKQADAAEALIVYAWLNKVVSLEEAVYIIMKEESLEDAFCSLLQVIVEKLKMEKA
;
A
#
# COMPACT_ATOMS: atom_id res chain seq x y z
N MET A 1 -12.21 -0.99 9.49
CA MET A 1 -10.88 -1.29 8.91
C MET A 1 -10.92 -2.60 8.16
N GLN A 2 -11.51 -3.65 8.73
CA GLN A 2 -11.73 -4.90 8.00
C GLN A 2 -12.60 -4.71 6.74
N ASP A 3 -13.62 -3.86 6.78
CA ASP A 3 -14.46 -3.56 5.60
C ASP A 3 -13.64 -2.97 4.45
N VAL A 4 -12.76 -2.01 4.75
CA VAL A 4 -11.85 -1.38 3.77
C VAL A 4 -10.92 -2.43 3.14
N LEU A 5 -10.34 -3.33 3.95
CA LEU A 5 -9.41 -4.36 3.45
C LEU A 5 -10.09 -5.40 2.54
N LEU A 6 -11.42 -5.52 2.59
CA LEU A 6 -12.19 -6.48 1.81
C LEU A 6 -13.01 -5.82 0.69
N ASP A 7 -12.90 -4.49 0.55
CA ASP A 7 -13.59 -3.71 -0.45
C ASP A 7 -12.90 -3.86 -1.81
N ARG A 8 -13.61 -4.47 -2.76
CA ARG A 8 -13.07 -4.76 -4.09
C ARG A 8 -13.02 -3.53 -4.99
N ASP A 9 -13.94 -2.60 -4.82
CA ASP A 9 -13.96 -1.38 -5.64
C ASP A 9 -12.79 -0.48 -5.24
N LEU A 10 -12.50 -0.41 -3.93
CA LEU A 10 -11.28 0.21 -3.43
C LEU A 10 -10.03 -0.51 -3.91
N ALA A 11 -9.99 -1.85 -3.88
CA ALA A 11 -8.82 -2.59 -4.39
C ALA A 11 -8.57 -2.31 -5.89
N MET A 12 -9.63 -2.27 -6.72
CA MET A 12 -9.50 -1.97 -8.15
C MET A 12 -8.94 -0.58 -8.42
N LEU A 13 -9.41 0.45 -7.71
CA LEU A 13 -8.83 1.79 -7.79
C LEU A 13 -7.39 1.80 -7.21
N GLY A 14 -7.18 1.01 -6.16
CA GLY A 14 -5.92 0.83 -5.47
C GLY A 14 -4.81 0.27 -6.34
N ASP A 15 -5.07 -0.73 -7.20
CA ASP A 15 -4.06 -1.25 -8.16
C ASP A 15 -3.53 -0.12 -9.04
N ALA A 16 -4.41 0.70 -9.62
CA ALA A 16 -4.00 1.83 -10.45
C ALA A 16 -3.21 2.87 -9.64
N TYR A 17 -3.68 3.23 -8.45
CA TYR A 17 -3.02 4.21 -7.58
C TYR A 17 -1.64 3.73 -7.12
N VAL A 18 -1.52 2.50 -6.61
CA VAL A 18 -0.26 1.93 -6.14
C VAL A 18 0.76 1.82 -7.27
N ASN A 19 0.33 1.41 -8.47
CA ASN A 19 1.21 1.39 -9.63
C ASN A 19 1.70 2.79 -10.02
N PHE A 20 0.86 3.81 -9.90
CA PHE A 20 1.25 5.19 -10.12
C PHE A 20 2.26 5.68 -9.07
N VAL A 21 1.99 5.49 -7.78
CA VAL A 21 2.92 5.83 -6.68
C VAL A 21 4.27 5.16 -6.89
N TYR A 22 4.28 3.87 -7.21
CA TYR A 22 5.51 3.12 -7.47
C TYR A 22 6.28 3.66 -8.68
N SER A 23 5.57 3.93 -9.78
CA SER A 23 6.13 4.51 -10.99
C SER A 23 6.74 5.89 -10.74
N LEU A 24 6.07 6.72 -9.93
CA LEU A 24 6.54 8.04 -9.54
C LEU A 24 7.80 7.96 -8.68
N ALA A 25 7.82 7.09 -7.66
CA ALA A 25 9.01 6.86 -6.83
C ALA A 25 10.22 6.38 -7.66
N LEU A 26 9.99 5.50 -8.64
CA LEU A 26 11.05 5.09 -9.58
C LEU A 26 11.50 6.23 -10.49
N SER A 27 10.56 7.08 -10.92
CA SER A 27 10.86 8.21 -11.78
C SER A 27 11.76 9.23 -11.06
N GLU A 28 11.47 9.51 -9.79
CA GLU A 28 12.28 10.38 -8.94
C GLU A 28 13.67 9.78 -8.67
N LYS A 29 13.75 8.49 -8.28
CA LYS A 29 15.04 7.80 -8.07
C LYS A 29 15.93 7.77 -9.32
N GLN A 30 15.35 7.74 -10.52
CA GLN A 30 16.08 7.64 -11.78
C GLN A 30 16.22 8.97 -12.52
N HIS A 31 15.67 10.07 -11.99
CA HIS A 31 15.61 11.38 -12.64
C HIS A 31 15.06 11.37 -14.08
N LYS A 32 14.10 10.47 -14.36
CA LYS A 32 13.42 10.38 -15.66
C LYS A 32 12.04 9.77 -15.51
N PRO A 33 11.06 10.07 -16.39
CA PRO A 33 9.75 9.42 -16.33
C PRO A 33 9.84 7.91 -16.54
N VAL A 34 9.23 7.13 -15.63
CA VAL A 34 9.17 5.67 -15.66
C VAL A 34 7.74 5.24 -15.38
N GLY A 35 7.22 4.30 -16.18
CA GLY A 35 5.99 3.57 -15.89
C GLY A 35 6.31 2.11 -15.61
N ARG A 36 5.96 1.59 -14.42
CA ARG A 36 6.18 0.19 -14.07
C ARG A 36 5.05 -0.33 -13.19
N LYS A 37 4.56 -1.52 -13.53
CA LYS A 37 3.61 -2.25 -12.68
C LYS A 37 4.35 -2.91 -11.51
N LEU A 38 3.83 -2.73 -10.30
CA LEU A 38 4.31 -3.43 -9.12
C LEU A 38 3.83 -4.88 -9.16
N LYS A 39 4.71 -5.82 -8.79
CA LYS A 39 4.29 -7.22 -8.67
C LYS A 39 3.42 -7.38 -7.43
N SER A 40 2.20 -7.92 -7.57
CA SER A 40 1.29 -8.20 -6.44
C SER A 40 1.93 -9.09 -5.36
N SER A 41 2.95 -9.87 -5.75
CA SER A 41 3.78 -10.66 -4.86
C SER A 41 4.43 -9.85 -3.73
N VAL A 42 4.83 -8.61 -4.03
CA VAL A 42 5.46 -7.65 -3.10
C VAL A 42 4.44 -7.17 -2.07
N LEU A 43 3.26 -6.72 -2.51
CA LEU A 43 2.19 -6.25 -1.62
C LEU A 43 1.68 -7.34 -0.69
N ALA A 44 1.51 -8.56 -1.21
CA ALA A 44 1.14 -9.69 -0.38
C ALA A 44 2.19 -10.01 0.70
N MET A 45 3.47 -9.78 0.43
CA MET A 45 4.53 -9.93 1.44
C MET A 45 4.49 -8.78 2.45
N ALA A 46 4.35 -7.55 1.98
CA ALA A 46 4.22 -6.37 2.83
C ALA A 46 3.04 -6.48 3.81
N VAL A 47 1.92 -7.07 3.41
CA VAL A 47 0.77 -7.32 4.31
C VAL A 47 1.07 -8.35 5.40
N ARG A 48 1.90 -9.36 5.10
CA ARG A 48 2.35 -10.33 6.11
C ARG A 48 3.31 -9.68 7.08
N ASN A 49 4.30 -8.95 6.57
CA ASN A 49 5.36 -8.35 7.37
C ASN A 49 4.85 -7.17 8.21
N SER A 50 3.82 -6.45 7.75
CA SER A 50 3.20 -5.35 8.52
C SER A 50 2.26 -5.82 9.63
N GLY A 51 2.00 -7.13 9.75
CA GLY A 51 1.06 -7.69 10.73
C GLY A 51 -0.41 -7.56 10.33
N LEU A 52 -0.73 -6.88 9.22
CA LEU A 52 -2.08 -6.73 8.69
C LEU A 52 -2.75 -8.04 8.31
N ARG A 53 -1.96 -9.09 8.03
CA ARG A 53 -2.49 -10.44 7.76
C ARG A 53 -3.42 -10.95 8.86
N SER A 54 -3.20 -10.55 10.11
CA SER A 54 -4.05 -10.93 11.25
C SER A 54 -5.48 -10.39 11.18
N LEU A 55 -5.70 -9.30 10.41
CA LEU A 55 -7.01 -8.68 10.21
C LEU A 55 -7.80 -9.30 9.05
N LEU A 56 -7.15 -10.14 8.24
CA LEU A 56 -7.76 -10.81 7.09
C LEU A 56 -8.30 -12.19 7.48
N PRO A 57 -9.39 -12.67 6.84
CA PRO A 57 -9.90 -14.02 7.05
C PRO A 57 -8.82 -15.10 6.94
N SER A 58 -8.96 -16.21 7.68
CA SER A 58 -7.94 -17.26 7.76
C SER A 58 -7.59 -17.88 6.40
N ARG A 59 -8.55 -17.96 5.47
CA ARG A 59 -8.40 -18.54 4.12
C ARG A 59 -8.13 -17.52 3.01
N THR A 60 -7.50 -16.39 3.35
CA THR A 60 -7.16 -15.36 2.36
C THR A 60 -5.90 -15.74 1.58
N ASP A 61 -6.03 -15.96 0.28
CA ASP A 61 -4.93 -16.28 -0.63
C ASP A 61 -3.99 -15.08 -0.87
N ARG A 62 -2.91 -15.30 -1.63
CA ARG A 62 -1.90 -14.26 -1.90
C ARG A 62 -2.46 -13.08 -2.70
N HIS A 63 -3.37 -13.31 -3.64
CA HIS A 63 -3.93 -12.25 -4.47
C HIS A 63 -4.79 -11.33 -3.61
N LYS A 64 -5.69 -11.91 -2.80
CA LYS A 64 -6.53 -11.14 -1.89
C LYS A 64 -5.73 -10.38 -0.81
N GLN A 65 -4.56 -10.88 -0.43
CA GLN A 65 -3.64 -10.13 0.45
C GLN A 65 -3.08 -8.89 -0.25
N ALA A 66 -2.75 -8.98 -1.55
CA ALA A 66 -2.33 -7.82 -2.32
C ALA A 66 -3.49 -6.82 -2.50
N ASP A 67 -4.69 -7.30 -2.87
CA ASP A 67 -5.89 -6.48 -3.02
C ASP A 67 -6.21 -5.70 -1.73
N ALA A 68 -6.03 -6.33 -0.57
CA ALA A 68 -6.22 -5.67 0.73
C ALA A 68 -5.22 -4.53 0.96
N ALA A 69 -3.97 -4.68 0.51
CA ALA A 69 -2.97 -3.62 0.57
C ALA A 69 -3.37 -2.46 -0.35
N GLU A 70 -3.78 -2.77 -1.58
CA GLU A 70 -4.20 -1.80 -2.59
C GLU A 70 -5.39 -0.97 -2.08
N ALA A 71 -6.41 -1.64 -1.54
CA ALA A 71 -7.57 -1.00 -0.96
C ALA A 71 -7.21 -0.08 0.22
N LEU A 72 -6.35 -0.53 1.14
CA LEU A 72 -5.94 0.27 2.29
C LEU A 72 -5.15 1.51 1.87
N ILE A 73 -4.20 1.35 0.94
CA ILE A 73 -3.33 2.44 0.49
C ILE A 73 -4.15 3.53 -0.19
N VAL A 74 -5.07 3.17 -1.09
CA VAL A 74 -5.90 4.19 -1.76
C VAL A 74 -6.93 4.80 -0.82
N TYR A 75 -7.50 4.02 0.09
CA TYR A 75 -8.40 4.54 1.13
C TYR A 75 -7.71 5.62 1.96
N ALA A 76 -6.47 5.37 2.39
CA ALA A 76 -5.70 6.33 3.19
C ALA A 76 -5.47 7.64 2.43
N TRP A 77 -5.18 7.57 1.14
CA TRP A 77 -5.02 8.75 0.29
C TRP A 77 -6.33 9.52 0.08
N LEU A 78 -7.43 8.80 -0.23
CA LEU A 78 -8.76 9.41 -0.41
C LEU A 78 -9.22 10.14 0.86
N ASN A 79 -8.90 9.61 2.03
CA ASN A 79 -9.26 10.18 3.33
C ASN A 79 -8.20 11.13 3.91
N LYS A 80 -7.19 11.52 3.12
CA LYS A 80 -6.14 12.49 3.52
C LYS A 80 -5.27 12.04 4.71
N VAL A 81 -5.25 10.75 5.01
CA VAL A 81 -4.40 10.15 6.05
C VAL A 81 -2.93 10.17 5.64
N VAL A 82 -2.67 9.91 4.35
CA VAL A 82 -1.34 9.96 3.74
C VAL A 82 -1.44 10.67 2.40
N SER A 83 -0.53 11.61 2.12
CA SER A 83 -0.49 12.29 0.82
C SER A 83 0.25 11.45 -0.24
N LEU A 84 0.11 11.80 -1.52
CA LEU A 84 0.87 11.15 -2.59
C LEU A 84 2.38 11.31 -2.36
N GLU A 85 2.80 12.53 -2.06
CA GLU A 85 4.20 12.91 -1.83
C GLU A 85 4.79 12.16 -0.63
N GLU A 86 4.00 12.02 0.45
CA GLU A 86 4.41 11.25 1.62
C GLU A 86 4.57 9.76 1.29
N ALA A 87 3.62 9.17 0.54
CA ALA A 87 3.72 7.77 0.14
C ALA A 87 4.95 7.50 -0.73
N VAL A 88 5.22 8.39 -1.70
CA VAL A 88 6.43 8.33 -2.55
C VAL A 88 7.70 8.44 -1.69
N TYR A 89 7.74 9.40 -0.77
CA TYR A 89 8.87 9.61 0.12
C TYR A 89 9.16 8.39 0.99
N ILE A 90 8.13 7.77 1.58
CA ILE A 90 8.28 6.53 2.37
C ILE A 90 8.84 5.40 1.50
N ILE A 91 8.29 5.19 0.31
CA ILE A 91 8.76 4.13 -0.60
C ILE A 91 10.21 4.36 -1.03
N MET A 92 10.64 5.61 -1.16
CA MET A 92 11.99 5.93 -1.59
C MET A 92 13.06 5.67 -0.52
N LYS A 93 12.70 5.71 0.77
CA LYS A 93 13.65 5.50 1.88
C LYS A 93 14.19 4.09 1.98
N GLU A 94 13.41 3.10 1.57
CA GLU A 94 13.77 1.70 1.72
C GLU A 94 14.56 1.20 0.50
N GLU A 95 15.46 0.25 0.74
CA GLU A 95 16.24 -0.42 -0.30
C GLU A 95 15.40 -1.50 -1.01
N SER A 96 14.56 -2.22 -0.26
CA SER A 96 13.71 -3.28 -0.79
C SER A 96 12.28 -2.80 -0.98
N LEU A 97 11.61 -3.30 -2.04
CA LEU A 97 10.20 -2.96 -2.28
C LEU A 97 9.26 -3.58 -1.23
N GLU A 98 9.63 -4.73 -0.68
CA GLU A 98 8.82 -5.39 0.34
C GLU A 98 8.81 -4.57 1.63
N ASP A 99 9.98 -4.04 2.03
CA ASP A 99 10.11 -3.15 3.19
C ASP A 99 9.45 -1.79 2.91
N ALA A 100 9.64 -1.22 1.71
CA ALA A 100 9.00 0.03 1.30
C ALA A 100 7.48 0.01 1.51
N PHE A 101 6.81 -1.02 1.01
CA PHE A 101 5.37 -1.15 1.14
C PHE A 101 4.95 -1.63 2.53
N CYS A 102 5.80 -2.37 3.26
CA CYS A 102 5.55 -2.72 4.65
C CYS A 102 5.51 -1.46 5.54
N SER A 103 6.54 -0.61 5.43
CA SER A 103 6.64 0.67 6.14
C SER A 103 5.46 1.59 5.82
N LEU A 104 5.07 1.70 4.53
CA LEU A 104 3.89 2.49 4.15
C LEU A 104 2.61 1.98 4.81
N LEU A 105 2.37 0.67 4.80
CA LEU A 105 1.19 0.07 5.43
C LEU A 105 1.17 0.31 6.95
N GLN A 106 2.33 0.20 7.61
CA GLN A 106 2.45 0.46 9.06
C GLN A 106 2.12 1.91 9.39
N VAL A 107 2.70 2.88 8.65
CA VAL A 107 2.42 4.31 8.83
C VAL A 107 0.94 4.61 8.68
N ILE A 108 0.29 4.06 7.65
CA ILE A 108 -1.16 4.23 7.43
C ILE A 108 -1.95 3.72 8.63
N VAL A 109 -1.65 2.51 9.11
CA VAL A 109 -2.34 1.89 10.23
C VAL A 109 -2.15 2.70 11.52
N GLU A 110 -0.94 3.20 11.77
CA GLU A 110 -0.65 4.03 12.94
C GLU A 110 -1.43 5.34 12.90
N LYS A 111 -1.43 6.05 11.78
CA LYS A 111 -2.21 7.29 11.62
C LYS A 111 -3.71 7.07 11.78
N LEU A 112 -4.26 6.00 11.19
CA LEU A 112 -5.67 5.65 11.33
C LEU A 112 -6.07 5.28 12.77
N LYS A 113 -5.14 4.80 13.59
CA LYS A 113 -5.38 4.57 15.02
C LYS A 113 -5.42 5.89 15.80
N MET A 114 -4.56 6.84 15.45
CA MET A 114 -4.49 8.15 16.11
C MET A 114 -5.70 9.03 15.81
N GLU A 115 -6.28 8.97 14.60
CA GLU A 115 -7.50 9.73 14.25
C GLU A 115 -8.78 9.25 14.97
N LYS A 116 -8.74 8.03 15.54
CA LYS A 116 -9.88 7.42 16.25
C LYS A 116 -9.75 7.50 17.78
N ALA A 117 -8.67 8.08 18.28
CA ALA A 117 -8.41 8.32 19.71
C ALA A 117 -8.84 9.74 20.07
#